data_AF-A0A838R7D8-F1
#
_entry.id   AF-A0A838R7D8-F1
#
_cell.length_a   1.000
_cell.length_b   1.000
_cell.length_c   1.000
_cell.angle_alpha   90.00
_cell.angle_beta   90.00
_cell.angle_gamma   90.00
#
_symmetry.space_group_name_H-M   'P 1'
#
loop_
_entity.id
_entity.type
_entity.pdbx_description
1 polymer ?
#
loop_
_entity_poly.entity_id
_entity_poly.type
_entity_poly.pdbx_seq_one_letter_code
_entity_poly.pdbx_strand_id
1 'polypeptide(L)'
;LIAFGIGLHNLGEGLAIGTSYATGEIALGTFLVIGFLLHNTTEGLGIVTPLARERPSFRSLIFLGALAGVPTVIGAWIGGFTYSPVWTTLFFAIGAGAIAQVVYELWRLFSGRASGGITAPLNAAGLLLGLGIMYATGLLVAV
;
A
#
# COMPACT_ATOMS: atom_id res chain seq x y z
N LEU A 1 -13.16 -12.68 -2.33
CA LEU A 1 -12.53 -12.46 -1.01
C LEU A 1 -11.24 -11.65 -1.13
N ILE A 2 -10.29 -12.02 -2.00
CA ILE A 2 -9.00 -11.28 -2.18
C ILE A 2 -9.22 -9.79 -2.50
N ALA A 3 -9.95 -9.46 -3.58
CA ALA A 3 -10.18 -8.05 -3.97
C ALA A 3 -10.86 -7.21 -2.89
N PHE A 4 -11.73 -7.83 -2.07
CA PHE A 4 -12.38 -7.15 -0.96
C PHE A 4 -11.40 -6.89 0.20
N GLY A 5 -10.57 -7.87 0.56
CA GLY A 5 -9.53 -7.70 1.56
C GLY A 5 -8.52 -6.63 1.17
N ILE A 6 -8.11 -6.62 -0.11
CA ILE A 6 -7.27 -5.56 -0.68
C ILE A 6 -7.99 -4.21 -0.63
N GLY A 7 -9.28 -4.16 -0.96
CA GLY A 7 -10.07 -2.93 -0.79
C GLY A 7 -10.06 -2.37 0.63
N LEU A 8 -10.16 -3.22 1.65
CA LEU A 8 -10.06 -2.78 3.05
C LEU A 8 -8.66 -2.29 3.43
N HIS A 9 -7.60 -2.89 2.87
CA HIS A 9 -6.23 -2.40 3.03
C HIS A 9 -6.08 -1.00 2.41
N ASN A 10 -6.54 -0.86 1.17
CA ASN A 10 -6.51 0.37 0.37
C ASN A 10 -7.31 1.52 0.98
N LEU A 11 -8.34 1.23 1.77
CA LEU A 11 -9.02 2.23 2.60
C LEU A 11 -8.03 2.90 3.59
N GLY A 12 -7.17 2.12 4.24
CA GLY A 12 -6.16 2.61 5.17
C GLY A 12 -5.10 3.49 4.50
N GLU A 13 -4.66 3.10 3.30
CA GLU A 13 -3.78 3.92 2.47
C GLU A 13 -4.42 5.27 2.14
N GLY A 14 -5.69 5.25 1.74
CA GLY A 14 -6.49 6.45 1.51
C GLY A 14 -6.51 7.35 2.74
N LEU A 15 -6.81 6.80 3.92
CA LEU A 15 -6.83 7.56 5.18
C LEU A 15 -5.48 8.28 5.42
N ALA A 16 -4.35 7.59 5.21
CA ALA A 16 -3.02 8.18 5.36
C ALA A 16 -2.74 9.31 4.34
N ILE A 17 -3.12 9.13 3.07
CA ILE A 17 -3.01 10.18 2.03
C ILE A 17 -3.83 11.41 2.41
N GLY A 18 -5.12 11.20 2.73
CA GLY A 18 -6.04 12.27 3.08
C GLY A 18 -5.56 13.05 4.29
N THR A 19 -5.13 12.35 5.35
CA THR A 19 -4.61 12.97 6.57
C THR A 19 -3.32 13.75 6.32
N SER A 20 -2.43 13.27 5.44
CA SER A 20 -1.22 14.01 5.06
C SER A 20 -1.59 15.35 4.43
N TYR A 21 -2.58 15.39 3.53
CA TYR A 21 -3.06 16.65 2.97
C TYR A 21 -3.79 17.53 3.99
N ALA A 22 -4.63 16.96 4.85
CA ALA A 22 -5.33 17.71 5.90
C ALA A 22 -4.38 18.38 6.91
N THR A 23 -3.20 17.80 7.12
CA THR A 23 -2.16 18.32 8.03
C THR A 23 -1.17 19.26 7.36
N GLY A 24 -1.30 19.50 6.05
CA GLY A 24 -0.39 20.37 5.29
C GLY A 24 0.90 19.67 4.82
N GLU A 25 1.04 18.37 5.09
CA GLU A 25 2.17 17.53 4.67
C GLU A 25 2.02 17.09 3.21
N ILE A 26 1.99 18.07 2.29
CA ILE A 26 1.75 17.84 0.85
C ILE A 26 2.82 16.92 0.25
N ALA A 27 4.06 17.11 0.69
CA ALA A 27 5.22 16.36 0.23
C ALA A 27 5.09 14.87 0.59
N LEU A 28 4.72 14.57 1.85
CA LEU A 28 4.38 13.22 2.32
C LEU A 28 3.17 12.66 1.57
N GLY A 29 2.09 13.43 1.45
CA GLY A 29 0.87 12.98 0.74
C GLY A 29 1.15 12.61 -0.71
N THR A 30 1.98 13.38 -1.40
CA THR A 30 2.40 13.11 -2.79
C THR A 30 3.24 11.84 -2.86
N PHE A 31 4.19 11.67 -1.94
CA PHE A 31 5.00 10.46 -1.84
C PHE A 31 4.12 9.21 -1.60
N LEU A 32 3.15 9.30 -0.68
CA LEU A 32 2.21 8.21 -0.41
C LEU A 32 1.35 7.89 -1.62
N VAL A 33 0.83 8.89 -2.35
CA VAL A 33 0.06 8.65 -3.58
C VAL A 33 0.87 7.86 -4.60
N ILE A 34 2.13 8.26 -4.86
CA ILE A 34 2.99 7.58 -5.83
C ILE A 34 3.36 6.17 -5.32
N GLY A 35 3.74 6.06 -4.03
CA GLY A 35 4.12 4.81 -3.40
C GLY A 35 2.99 3.78 -3.43
N PHE A 36 1.80 4.16 -2.99
CA PHE A 36 0.62 3.28 -3.00
C PHE A 36 0.13 3.01 -4.42
N LEU A 37 0.23 3.94 -5.36
CA LEU A 37 -0.06 3.64 -6.77
C LEU A 37 0.80 2.49 -7.31
N LEU A 38 2.11 2.53 -7.06
CA LEU A 38 3.02 1.45 -7.46
C LEU A 38 2.69 0.15 -6.72
N HIS A 39 2.46 0.22 -5.42
CA HIS A 39 2.08 -0.92 -4.59
C HIS A 39 0.80 -1.60 -5.10
N ASN A 40 -0.28 -0.84 -5.27
CA ASN A 40 -1.61 -1.32 -5.66
C ASN A 40 -1.61 -1.89 -7.09
N THR A 41 -0.73 -1.38 -7.95
CA THR A 41 -0.51 -1.98 -9.28
C THR A 41 0.01 -3.41 -9.14
N THR A 42 0.92 -3.68 -8.20
CA THR A 42 1.42 -5.03 -7.94
C THR A 42 0.39 -5.92 -7.25
N GLU A 43 -0.44 -5.36 -6.35
CA GLU A 43 -1.55 -6.08 -5.73
C GLU A 43 -2.62 -6.52 -6.75
N GLY A 44 -2.81 -5.73 -7.80
CA GLY A 44 -3.68 -6.08 -8.93
C GLY A 44 -3.35 -7.43 -9.56
N LEU A 45 -2.06 -7.83 -9.57
CA LEU A 45 -1.63 -9.15 -10.01
C LEU A 45 -2.20 -10.26 -9.10
N GLY A 46 -2.23 -10.02 -7.79
CA GLY A 46 -2.83 -10.93 -6.81
C GLY A 46 -4.34 -11.10 -6.99
N ILE A 47 -5.04 -10.05 -7.44
CA ILE A 47 -6.48 -10.09 -7.75
C ILE A 47 -6.75 -10.96 -8.99
N VAL A 48 -5.95 -10.81 -10.04
CA VAL A 48 -6.20 -11.48 -11.33
C VAL A 48 -5.60 -12.89 -11.42
N THR A 49 -4.59 -13.22 -10.62
CA THR A 49 -3.92 -14.54 -10.64
C THR A 49 -4.89 -15.72 -10.47
N PRO A 50 -5.86 -15.71 -9.54
CA PRO A 50 -6.86 -16.77 -9.42
C PRO A 50 -7.71 -16.97 -10.68
N LEU A 51 -7.87 -15.92 -11.49
CA LEU A 51 -8.64 -15.93 -12.74
C LEU A 51 -7.79 -16.34 -13.95
N ALA A 52 -6.50 -16.65 -13.78
CA ALA A 52 -5.57 -16.85 -14.88
C ALA A 52 -5.92 -18.03 -15.82
N ARG A 53 -6.72 -19.00 -15.34
CA ARG A 53 -7.20 -20.14 -16.15
C ARG A 53 -8.60 -19.93 -16.73
N GLU A 54 -9.22 -18.80 -16.40
CA GLU A 54 -10.55 -18.43 -16.87
C GLU A 54 -10.46 -17.35 -17.95
N ARG A 55 -11.59 -17.07 -18.60
CA ARG A 55 -11.75 -15.89 -19.48
C ARG A 55 -12.66 -14.89 -18.79
N PRO A 56 -12.16 -14.14 -17.79
CA PRO A 56 -13.00 -13.19 -17.07
C PRO A 56 -13.55 -12.14 -18.03
N SER A 57 -14.83 -11.81 -17.88
CA SER A 57 -15.42 -10.72 -18.64
C SER A 57 -14.78 -9.39 -18.23
N PHE A 58 -14.69 -8.44 -19.17
CA PHE A 58 -14.18 -7.10 -18.89
C PHE A 58 -14.94 -6.41 -17.74
N ARG A 59 -16.25 -6.64 -17.63
CA ARG A 59 -17.08 -6.14 -16.52
C ARG A 59 -16.64 -6.70 -15.17
N SER A 60 -16.26 -7.98 -15.11
CA SER A 60 -15.76 -8.60 -13.89
C SER A 60 -14.43 -7.98 -13.46
N LEU A 61 -13.52 -7.72 -14.40
CA LEU A 61 -12.25 -7.05 -14.12
C LEU A 61 -12.45 -5.63 -13.61
N ILE A 62 -13.35 -4.85 -14.21
CA ILE A 62 -13.71 -3.51 -13.72
C ILE A 62 -14.25 -3.60 -12.29
N PHE A 63 -15.19 -4.52 -12.03
CA PHE A 63 -15.79 -4.66 -10.71
C PHE A 63 -14.75 -5.03 -9.66
N LEU A 64 -13.86 -5.97 -9.94
CA LEU A 64 -12.79 -6.37 -9.03
C LEU A 64 -11.78 -5.24 -8.78
N GLY A 65 -11.41 -4.51 -9.84
CA GLY A 65 -10.55 -3.33 -9.73
C GLY A 65 -11.21 -2.21 -8.92
N ALA A 66 -12.49 -1.94 -9.15
CA ALA A 66 -13.25 -0.95 -8.39
C ALA A 66 -13.42 -1.35 -6.92
N LEU A 67 -13.71 -2.63 -6.66
CA LEU A 67 -13.84 -3.16 -5.29
C LEU A 67 -12.53 -3.01 -4.50
N ALA A 68 -11.38 -3.16 -5.17
CA ALA A 68 -10.07 -2.97 -4.56
C ALA A 68 -9.63 -1.49 -4.49
N GLY A 69 -9.95 -0.66 -5.49
CA GLY A 69 -9.40 0.70 -5.61
C GLY A 69 -10.30 1.84 -5.09
N VAL A 70 -11.62 1.73 -5.22
CA VAL A 70 -12.57 2.77 -4.75
C VAL A 70 -12.41 3.06 -3.24
N PRO A 71 -12.17 2.07 -2.36
CA PRO A 71 -11.93 2.33 -0.96
C PRO A 71 -10.79 3.33 -0.67
N THR A 72 -9.73 3.39 -1.49
CA THR A 72 -8.66 4.40 -1.33
C THR A 72 -9.21 5.81 -1.45
N VAL A 73 -10.11 6.06 -2.39
CA VAL A 73 -10.74 7.38 -2.59
C VAL A 73 -11.58 7.74 -1.37
N ILE A 74 -12.37 6.79 -0.87
CA ILE A 74 -13.19 6.97 0.33
C ILE A 74 -12.29 7.28 1.54
N GLY A 75 -11.20 6.55 1.72
CA GLY A 75 -10.23 6.78 2.78
C GLY A 75 -9.59 8.17 2.67
N ALA A 76 -9.21 8.59 1.47
CA ALA A 76 -8.62 9.92 1.24
C ALA A 76 -9.59 11.05 1.58
N TRP A 77 -10.88 10.91 1.27
CA TRP A 77 -11.87 11.87 1.71
C TRP A 77 -12.04 11.88 3.22
N ILE A 78 -12.17 10.71 3.86
CA ILE A 78 -12.31 10.63 5.32
C ILE A 78 -11.09 11.26 6.00
N GLY A 79 -9.88 10.90 5.59
CA GLY A 79 -8.64 11.47 6.13
C GLY A 79 -8.50 12.96 5.84
N GLY A 80 -8.87 13.40 4.64
CA GLY A 80 -8.76 14.77 4.16
C GLY A 80 -9.74 15.76 4.78
N PHE A 81 -10.90 15.27 5.21
CA PHE A 81 -11.94 16.08 5.86
C PHE A 81 -12.00 15.92 7.38
N THR A 82 -11.00 15.26 7.98
CA THR A 82 -10.93 15.06 9.44
C THR A 82 -9.79 15.86 10.05
N TYR A 83 -10.14 16.90 10.81
CA TYR A 83 -9.19 17.85 11.40
C TYR A 83 -9.08 17.67 12.92
N SER A 84 -8.61 16.50 13.37
CA SER A 84 -8.44 16.18 14.79
C SER A 84 -7.13 15.43 15.02
N PRO A 85 -6.28 15.86 15.98
CA PRO A 85 -5.02 15.18 16.28
C PRO A 85 -5.20 13.70 16.63
N VAL A 86 -6.30 13.34 17.30
CA VAL A 86 -6.62 11.95 17.66
C VAL A 86 -6.87 11.11 16.41
N TRP A 87 -7.69 11.62 15.49
CA TRP A 87 -8.01 10.92 14.25
C TRP A 87 -6.81 10.88 13.28
N THR A 88 -6.04 11.97 13.19
CA THR A 88 -4.77 12.01 12.46
C THR A 88 -3.83 10.90 12.92
N THR A 89 -3.63 10.79 14.24
CA THR A 89 -2.77 9.76 14.82
C THR A 89 -3.30 8.35 14.53
N LEU A 90 -4.61 8.15 14.66
CA LEU A 90 -5.25 6.86 14.36
C LEU A 90 -5.08 6.48 12.88
N PHE A 91 -5.34 7.40 11.96
CA PHE A 91 -5.27 7.14 10.52
C PHE A 91 -3.84 6.84 10.06
N PHE A 92 -2.85 7.56 10.57
CA PHE A 92 -1.45 7.19 10.36
C PHE A 92 -1.09 5.84 10.99
N ALA A 93 -1.61 5.52 12.18
CA ALA A 93 -1.38 4.22 12.80
C ALA A 93 -2.01 3.07 11.99
N ILE A 94 -3.20 3.27 11.42
CA ILE A 94 -3.84 2.31 10.50
C ILE A 94 -2.97 2.10 9.26
N GLY A 95 -2.52 3.18 8.61
CA GLY A 95 -1.62 3.08 7.45
C GLY A 95 -0.31 2.37 7.78
N ALA A 96 0.33 2.73 8.90
CA ALA A 96 1.55 2.08 9.36
C ALA A 96 1.34 0.59 9.67
N GLY A 97 0.24 0.23 10.34
CA GLY A 97 -0.13 -1.15 10.64
C GLY A 97 -0.40 -1.98 9.40
N ALA A 98 -1.05 -1.39 8.40
CA ALA A 98 -1.31 -2.02 7.11
C ALA A 98 0.00 -2.38 6.39
N ILE A 99 0.95 -1.43 6.29
CA ILE A 99 2.28 -1.67 5.70
C ILE A 99 3.05 -2.73 6.51
N ALA A 100 3.02 -2.66 7.84
CA ALA A 100 3.70 -3.63 8.70
C ALA A 100 3.20 -5.06 8.47
N GLN A 101 1.88 -5.23 8.30
CA GLN A 101 1.28 -6.54 8.00
C GLN A 101 1.73 -7.09 6.64
N VAL A 102 1.84 -6.24 5.61
CA VAL A 102 2.37 -6.62 4.30
C VAL A 102 3.83 -7.08 4.41
N VAL A 103 4.68 -6.31 5.10
CA VAL A 103 6.08 -6.66 5.33
C VAL A 103 6.19 -8.02 6.04
N TYR A 104 5.34 -8.28 7.02
CA TYR A 104 5.29 -9.55 7.74
C TYR A 104 4.90 -10.74 6.83
N GLU A 105 3.90 -10.58 5.96
CA GLU A 105 3.51 -11.66 5.04
C GLU A 105 4.60 -11.94 4.00
N LEU A 106 5.24 -10.90 3.47
CA LEU A 106 6.40 -11.05 2.58
C LEU A 106 7.53 -11.81 3.27
N TRP A 107 7.86 -11.44 4.52
CA TRP A 107 8.86 -12.16 5.32
C TRP A 107 8.54 -13.65 5.42
N ARG A 108 7.30 -14.00 5.77
CA ARG A 108 6.86 -15.40 5.90
C ARG A 108 6.97 -16.15 4.57
N LEU A 109 6.54 -15.52 3.48
CA LEU A 109 6.58 -16.11 2.15
C LEU A 109 8.01 -16.39 1.67
N PHE A 110 8.93 -15.44 1.88
CA PHE A 110 10.34 -15.62 1.52
C PHE A 110 11.04 -16.66 2.42
N SER A 111 10.72 -16.66 3.72
CA SER A 111 11.26 -17.65 4.66
C SER A 111 10.82 -19.08 4.34
N GLY A 112 9.66 -19.26 3.71
CA GLY A 112 9.13 -20.58 3.33
C GLY A 112 9.53 -21.09 1.94
N ARG A 113 10.01 -20.23 1.03
CA ARG A 113 10.27 -20.59 -0.38
C ARG A 113 11.71 -20.42 -0.86
N ALA A 114 12.51 -19.53 -0.25
CA ALA A 114 13.89 -19.28 -0.67
C ALA A 114 14.88 -19.97 0.27
N SER A 115 15.87 -20.67 -0.26
CA SER A 115 17.02 -21.16 0.51
C SER A 115 17.79 -19.96 1.10
N GLY A 116 17.54 -19.67 2.38
CA GLY A 116 18.13 -18.55 3.12
C GLY A 116 17.20 -17.37 3.44
N GLY A 117 15.93 -17.39 2.99
CA GLY A 117 14.94 -16.35 3.34
C GLY A 117 15.40 -14.92 3.05
N ILE A 118 15.05 -13.95 3.92
CA ILE A 118 15.53 -12.56 3.86
C ILE A 118 17.05 -12.43 4.01
N THR A 119 17.69 -13.37 4.71
CA THR A 119 19.15 -13.36 4.93
C THR A 119 19.95 -13.81 3.71
N ALA A 120 19.28 -14.29 2.65
CA ALA A 120 19.94 -14.57 1.38
C ALA A 120 20.56 -13.27 0.81
N PRO A 121 21.81 -13.29 0.32
CA PRO A 121 22.54 -12.06 -0.05
C PRO A 121 21.79 -11.14 -1.02
N LEU A 122 21.12 -11.71 -2.02
CA LEU A 122 20.34 -10.94 -3.00
C LEU A 122 19.08 -10.31 -2.40
N ASN A 123 18.40 -11.02 -1.49
CA ASN A 123 17.20 -10.51 -0.83
C ASN A 123 17.56 -9.38 0.15
N ALA A 124 18.65 -9.57 0.92
CA ALA A 124 19.19 -8.54 1.79
C ALA A 124 19.66 -7.31 1.01
N ALA A 125 20.35 -7.49 -0.11
CA ALA A 125 20.75 -6.40 -0.99
C ALA A 125 19.55 -5.64 -1.54
N GLY A 126 18.50 -6.35 -2.01
CA GLY A 126 17.26 -5.74 -2.49
C GLY A 126 16.54 -4.92 -1.42
N LEU A 127 16.46 -5.45 -0.19
CA LEU A 127 15.86 -4.73 0.94
C LEU A 127 16.64 -3.45 1.30
N LEU A 128 17.96 -3.57 1.44
CA LEU A 128 18.83 -2.42 1.75
C LEU A 128 18.76 -1.36 0.67
N LEU A 129 18.74 -1.78 -0.60
CA LEU A 129 18.62 -0.87 -1.73
C LEU A 129 17.26 -0.16 -1.74
N GLY A 130 16.17 -0.87 -1.45
CA GLY A 130 14.84 -0.29 -1.28
C GLY A 130 14.76 0.72 -0.14
N LEU A 131 15.32 0.39 1.03
CA LEU A 131 15.41 1.32 2.18
C LEU A 131 16.26 2.55 1.85
N GLY A 132 17.37 2.36 1.13
CA GLY A 132 18.23 3.45 0.67
C GLY A 132 17.52 4.41 -0.28
N ILE A 133 16.78 3.86 -1.26
CA ILE A 133 15.96 4.67 -2.19
C ILE A 133 14.90 5.44 -1.40
N MET A 134 14.15 4.78 -0.51
CA MET A 134 13.12 5.42 0.31
C MET A 134 13.70 6.60 1.13
N TYR A 135 14.81 6.38 1.83
CA TYR A 135 15.47 7.42 2.63
C TYR A 135 15.95 8.59 1.77
N ALA A 136 16.62 8.30 0.65
CA ALA A 136 17.11 9.32 -0.27
C ALA A 136 15.96 10.16 -0.86
N THR A 137 14.86 9.51 -1.26
CA THR A 137 13.68 10.23 -1.74
C THR A 137 13.01 11.05 -0.64
N GLY A 138 12.98 10.57 0.61
CA GLY A 138 12.46 11.34 1.74
C GLY A 138 13.28 12.59 2.03
N LEU A 139 14.60 12.52 1.92
CA LEU A 139 15.48 13.68 2.06
C LEU A 139 15.24 14.73 0.96
N LEU A 140 14.94 14.31 -0.27
CA LEU A 140 14.66 15.23 -1.38
C LEU A 140 13.30 15.94 -1.24
N VAL A 141 12.40 15.37 -0.45
CA VAL A 141 11.02 15.84 -0.23
C VAL A 141 10.93 16.77 1.00
N ALA A 142 11.90 16.69 1.92
CA ALA A 142 11.96 17.47 3.15
C ALA A 142 12.67 18.84 3.01
N VAL A 143 13.09 19.23 1.80
CA VAL A 143 13.80 20.48 1.49
C VAL A 143 12.90 21.46 0.76
#